data_AF-A0A0G9L7D2-F1
#
_entry.id   AF-A0A0G9L7D2-F1
#
_cell.length_a   1.000
_cell.length_b   1.000
_cell.length_c   1.000
_cell.angle_alpha   90.00
_cell.angle_beta   90.00
_cell.angle_gamma   90.00
#
_symmetry.space_group_name_H-M   'P 1'
#
loop_
_entity.id
_entity.type
_entity.pdbx_description
1 polymer ?
#
loop_
_entity_poly.entity_id
_entity_poly.type
_entity_poly.pdbx_seq_one_letter_code
_entity_poly.pdbx_strand_id
1 'polypeptide(L)'
;MSKLSKEKIFNYDSKELLGVMRFDFYDGVLANQWFSRELIIELNDKKEIELKRLQEELNYIQFTLIKEFNKVVELCNGTGYSKETLVYIDLDIAKYVIKLIPVKDNYSYIYTYFKGNQ
;
A
#
# COMPACT_ATOMS: atom_id res chain seq x y z
N MET A 1 13.37 7.54 8.14
CA MET A 1 12.57 7.02 7.02
C MET A 1 12.01 5.66 7.43
N SER A 2 10.69 5.51 7.38
CA SER A 2 9.99 4.27 7.75
C SER A 2 10.32 3.15 6.76
N LYS A 3 10.45 1.91 7.23
CA LYS A 3 10.73 0.72 6.40
C LYS A 3 9.52 -0.21 6.39
N LEU A 4 9.41 -1.03 5.36
CA LEU A 4 8.46 -2.13 5.33
C LEU A 4 8.81 -3.15 6.43
N SER A 5 7.80 -3.57 7.19
CA SER A 5 7.91 -4.60 8.21
C SER A 5 7.07 -5.83 7.84
N LYS A 6 7.57 -7.04 8.14
CA LYS A 6 6.74 -8.26 8.09
C LYS A 6 5.90 -8.43 9.36
N GLU A 7 6.28 -7.74 10.43
CA GLU A 7 5.53 -7.73 11.67
C GLU A 7 4.39 -6.71 11.58
N LYS A 8 3.20 -7.11 12.02
CA LYS A 8 2.06 -6.22 12.12
C LYS A 8 2.27 -5.24 13.27
N ILE A 9 2.51 -3.98 12.95
CA ILE A 9 2.84 -2.91 13.92
C ILE A 9 1.63 -2.06 14.34
N PHE A 10 0.46 -2.26 13.73
CA PHE A 10 -0.77 -1.54 14.06
C PHE A 10 -2.01 -2.42 13.85
N ASN A 11 -3.09 -2.06 14.55
CA ASN A 11 -4.44 -2.54 14.25
C ASN A 11 -5.07 -1.68 13.14
N TYR A 12 -5.99 -2.29 12.39
CA TYR A 12 -6.71 -1.65 11.29
C TYR A 12 -8.15 -2.19 11.26
N ASP A 13 -9.12 -1.30 11.04
CA ASP A 13 -10.54 -1.63 10.88
C ASP A 13 -11.01 -1.34 9.44
N SER A 14 -11.99 -2.09 8.94
CA SER A 14 -12.56 -1.86 7.61
C SER A 14 -13.25 -0.50 7.48
N LYS A 15 -13.72 0.07 8.59
CA LYS A 15 -14.28 1.43 8.70
C LYS A 15 -13.24 2.52 8.52
N GLU A 16 -11.95 2.22 8.67
CA GLU A 16 -10.85 3.17 8.48
C GLU A 16 -10.28 3.08 7.04
N LEU A 17 -10.77 2.17 6.20
CA LEU A 17 -10.22 1.93 4.87
C LEU A 17 -10.54 3.09 3.91
N LEU A 18 -9.51 3.82 3.49
CA LEU A 18 -9.58 4.92 2.53
C LEU A 18 -9.67 4.43 1.08
N GLY A 19 -9.00 3.31 0.79
CA GLY A 19 -8.96 2.75 -0.55
C GLY A 19 -7.95 1.63 -0.69
N VAL A 20 -7.97 1.01 -1.86
CA VAL A 20 -7.06 -0.07 -2.24
C VAL A 20 -6.36 0.34 -3.53
N MET A 21 -5.04 0.27 -3.53
CA MET A 21 -4.26 0.34 -4.77
C MET A 21 -3.97 -1.07 -5.25
N ARG A 22 -4.21 -1.36 -6.52
CA ARG A 22 -3.63 -2.52 -7.21
C ARG A 22 -2.37 -2.08 -7.92
N PHE A 23 -1.36 -2.92 -7.94
CA PHE A 23 -0.17 -2.70 -8.74
C PHE A 23 0.44 -4.01 -9.22
N ASP A 24 1.11 -3.97 -10.37
CA ASP A 24 1.76 -5.13 -10.97
C ASP A 24 2.99 -4.69 -11.79
N PHE A 25 3.67 -5.68 -12.36
CA PHE A 25 4.87 -5.49 -13.18
C PHE A 25 4.79 -6.31 -14.48
N TYR A 26 3.59 -6.48 -15.04
CA TYR A 26 3.36 -7.34 -16.20
C TYR A 26 4.28 -6.99 -17.37
N ASP A 27 4.35 -5.70 -17.73
CA ASP A 27 5.20 -5.18 -18.81
C ASP A 27 6.63 -4.81 -18.35
N GLY A 28 7.04 -5.24 -17.16
CA GLY A 28 8.35 -4.92 -16.56
C GLY A 28 8.46 -3.53 -15.94
N VAL A 29 7.41 -2.71 -16.05
CA VAL A 29 7.28 -1.40 -15.39
C VAL A 29 6.14 -1.47 -14.37
N LEU A 30 6.25 -0.72 -13.28
CA LEU A 30 5.19 -0.61 -12.28
C LEU A 30 3.95 0.06 -12.89
N ALA A 31 2.86 -0.69 -12.98
CA ALA A 31 1.53 -0.17 -13.27
C ALA A 31 0.69 -0.16 -11.98
N ASN A 32 -0.20 0.81 -11.82
CA ASN A 32 -1.09 0.86 -10.66
C ASN A 32 -2.49 1.42 -10.98
N GLN A 33 -3.44 1.05 -10.15
CA GLN A 33 -4.82 1.56 -10.19
C GLN A 33 -5.35 1.75 -8.78
N TRP A 34 -5.86 2.95 -8.49
CA TRP A 34 -6.46 3.30 -7.20
C TRP A 34 -7.97 3.06 -7.20
N PHE A 35 -8.47 2.44 -6.12
CA PHE A 35 -9.89 2.22 -5.85
C PHE A 35 -10.26 2.89 -4.53
N SER A 36 -10.87 4.08 -4.61
CA SER A 36 -11.30 4.87 -3.44
C SER A 36 -12.52 4.27 -2.76
N ARG A 37 -12.64 4.52 -1.44
CA ARG A 37 -13.87 4.33 -0.65
C ARG A 37 -14.54 5.68 -0.39
N GLU A 38 -15.83 5.68 -0.08
CA GLU A 38 -16.58 6.92 0.23
C GLU A 38 -15.94 7.72 1.38
N LEU A 39 -15.35 7.03 2.36
CA LEU A 39 -14.67 7.64 3.50
C LEU A 39 -13.62 8.70 3.10
N ILE A 40 -12.84 8.47 2.04
CA ILE A 40 -11.80 9.44 1.64
C ILE A 40 -12.42 10.77 1.17
N ILE A 41 -13.62 10.71 0.58
CA ILE A 41 -14.37 11.88 0.12
C ILE A 41 -14.90 12.61 1.35
N GLU A 42 -15.54 11.90 2.27
CA GLU A 42 -16.08 12.48 3.51
C GLU A 42 -15.01 13.20 4.34
N LEU A 43 -13.84 12.56 4.51
CA LEU A 43 -12.72 13.15 5.27
C LEU A 43 -12.14 14.37 4.54
N ASN A 44 -12.05 14.31 3.20
CA ASN A 44 -11.55 15.44 2.42
C ASN A 44 -12.51 16.65 2.49
N ASP A 45 -13.82 16.41 2.43
CA ASP A 45 -14.84 17.46 2.55
C ASP A 45 -14.80 18.13 3.93
N LYS A 46 -14.53 17.35 4.99
CA LYS A 46 -14.31 17.84 6.35
C LYS A 46 -12.92 18.44 6.57
N LYS A 47 -12.01 18.38 5.58
CA LYS A 47 -10.61 18.78 5.68
C LYS A 47 -9.84 18.04 6.78
N GLU A 48 -10.22 16.80 7.05
CA GLU A 48 -9.58 15.90 8.02
C GLU A 48 -8.44 15.07 7.40
N ILE A 49 -8.30 15.10 6.08
CA ILE A 49 -7.21 14.45 5.34
C ILE A 49 -6.70 15.36 4.23
N GLU A 50 -5.37 15.35 4.01
CA GLU A 50 -4.75 16.04 2.88
C GLU A 50 -4.43 15.02 1.77
N LEU A 51 -5.23 15.00 0.70
CA LEU A 51 -5.09 14.02 -0.39
C LEU A 51 -3.72 14.07 -1.07
N LYS A 52 -3.09 15.26 -1.14
CA LYS A 52 -1.76 15.41 -1.71
C LYS A 52 -0.71 14.62 -0.90
N ARG A 53 -0.77 14.71 0.44
CA ARG A 53 0.13 13.95 1.33
C ARG A 53 -0.13 12.45 1.24
N LEU A 54 -1.39 12.04 1.07
CA LEU A 54 -1.74 10.63 0.85
C LEU A 54 -1.10 10.09 -0.42
N GLN A 55 -1.16 10.88 -1.49
CA GLN A 55 -0.54 10.54 -2.76
C GLN A 55 0.99 10.45 -2.62
N GLU A 56 1.62 11.36 -1.87
CA GLU A 56 3.07 11.33 -1.60
C GLU A 56 3.49 10.06 -0.83
N GLU A 57 2.72 9.63 0.17
CA GLU A 57 2.98 8.39 0.91
C GLU A 57 2.80 7.14 0.02
N LEU A 58 1.74 7.09 -0.79
CA LEU A 58 1.53 6.01 -1.77
C LEU A 58 2.65 5.96 -2.82
N ASN A 59 3.12 7.13 -3.27
CA ASN A 59 4.25 7.24 -4.20
C ASN A 59 5.55 6.78 -3.55
N TYR A 60 5.78 7.10 -2.28
CA TYR A 60 6.94 6.63 -1.54
C TYR A 60 6.97 5.10 -1.48
N ILE A 61 5.84 4.47 -1.16
CA ILE A 61 5.74 3.00 -1.17
C ILE A 61 6.08 2.47 -2.58
N GLN A 62 5.33 2.89 -3.60
CA GLN A 62 5.47 2.36 -4.96
C GLN A 62 6.83 2.63 -5.59
N PHE A 63 7.26 3.89 -5.63
CA PHE A 63 8.41 4.31 -6.44
C PHE A 63 9.72 4.34 -5.66
N THR A 64 9.69 4.13 -4.34
CA THR A 64 10.90 4.02 -3.52
C THR A 64 11.06 2.64 -2.90
N LEU A 65 10.02 2.11 -2.24
CA LEU A 65 10.15 0.88 -1.46
C LEU A 65 9.95 -0.39 -2.30
N ILE A 66 9.12 -0.34 -3.35
CA ILE A 66 8.74 -1.49 -4.19
C ILE A 66 8.73 -1.15 -5.69
N LYS A 67 9.70 -0.33 -6.14
CA LYS A 67 9.76 0.19 -7.53
C LYS A 67 9.86 -0.90 -8.61
N GLU A 68 10.41 -2.05 -8.28
CA GLU A 68 10.75 -3.10 -9.23
C GLU A 68 10.25 -4.46 -8.73
N PHE A 69 9.88 -5.34 -9.67
CA PHE A 69 9.43 -6.70 -9.34
C PHE A 69 10.45 -7.47 -8.50
N ASN A 70 11.75 -7.30 -8.77
CA ASN A 70 12.81 -7.95 -7.98
C ASN A 70 12.72 -7.59 -6.50
N LYS A 71 12.26 -6.38 -6.17
CA LYS A 71 12.07 -5.97 -4.78
C LYS A 71 10.90 -6.71 -4.12
N VAL A 72 9.84 -6.99 -4.88
CA VAL A 72 8.73 -7.85 -4.42
C VAL A 72 9.24 -9.27 -4.14
N VAL A 73 10.03 -9.84 -5.05
CA VAL A 73 10.62 -11.18 -4.89
C VAL A 73 11.52 -11.27 -3.66
N GLU A 74 12.35 -10.24 -3.42
CA GLU A 74 13.20 -10.12 -2.23
C GLU A 74 12.35 -10.12 -0.95
N LEU A 75 11.32 -9.28 -0.88
CA LEU A 75 10.44 -9.17 0.29
C LEU A 75 9.67 -10.48 0.55
N CYS A 76 9.27 -11.18 -0.51
CA CYS A 76 8.57 -12.46 -0.45
C CYS A 76 9.49 -13.68 -0.24
N ASN A 77 10.82 -13.51 -0.24
CA ASN A 77 11.79 -14.60 -0.20
C ASN A 77 11.55 -15.66 -1.30
N GLY A 78 11.25 -15.21 -2.53
CA GLY A 78 11.06 -16.07 -3.69
C GLY A 78 9.88 -15.66 -4.59
N THR A 79 9.59 -16.50 -5.57
CA THR A 79 8.50 -16.32 -6.55
C THR A 79 7.37 -17.33 -6.34
N GLY A 80 6.19 -17.02 -6.90
CA GLY A 80 5.01 -17.90 -6.87
C GLY A 80 4.02 -17.61 -5.75
N TYR A 81 2.79 -18.09 -5.92
CA TYR A 81 1.68 -17.88 -4.98
C TYR A 81 1.94 -18.37 -3.55
N SER A 82 2.78 -19.40 -3.39
CA SER A 82 3.16 -19.92 -2.06
C SER A 82 4.07 -18.97 -1.26
N LYS A 83 4.57 -17.89 -1.90
CA LYS A 83 5.45 -16.88 -1.31
C LYS A 83 4.74 -15.54 -1.06
N GLU A 84 3.42 -15.48 -1.28
CA GLU A 84 2.62 -14.30 -0.92
C GLU A 84 2.92 -13.85 0.51
N THR A 85 3.16 -12.55 0.67
CA THR A 85 3.60 -11.98 1.96
C THR A 85 2.84 -10.70 2.24
N LEU A 86 2.38 -10.55 3.49
CA LEU A 86 1.91 -9.26 3.99
C LEU A 86 3.08 -8.49 4.58
N VAL A 87 3.19 -7.22 4.19
CA VAL A 87 4.09 -6.26 4.84
C VAL A 87 3.29 -5.04 5.28
N TYR A 88 3.81 -4.35 6.29
CA TYR A 88 3.14 -3.28 6.99
C TYR A 88 4.05 -2.05 7.03
N ILE A 89 3.45 -0.87 6.92
CA ILE A 89 4.16 0.39 7.15
C ILE A 89 3.19 1.42 7.74
N ASP A 90 3.63 2.08 8.80
CA ASP A 90 2.93 3.17 9.47
C ASP A 90 3.62 4.47 9.05
N LEU A 91 2.89 5.35 8.36
CA LEU A 91 3.38 6.64 7.89
C LEU A 91 2.63 7.77 8.61
N ASP A 92 2.76 9.00 8.12
CA ASP A 92 2.28 10.17 8.85
C ASP A 92 0.75 10.23 8.88
N ILE A 93 0.11 10.09 7.71
CA ILE A 93 -1.35 10.26 7.62
C ILE A 93 -2.13 8.95 7.49
N ALA A 94 -1.46 7.86 7.12
CA ALA A 94 -2.09 6.56 6.92
C ALA A 94 -1.21 5.39 7.34
N LYS A 95 -1.89 4.28 7.62
CA LYS A 95 -1.32 2.97 7.87
C LYS A 95 -1.57 2.10 6.65
N TYR A 96 -0.59 1.31 6.26
CA TYR A 96 -0.62 0.55 5.01
C TYR A 96 -0.38 -0.93 5.26
N VAL A 97 -1.35 -1.75 4.85
CA VAL A 97 -1.17 -3.20 4.73
C VAL A 97 -0.93 -3.49 3.27
N ILE A 98 0.20 -4.10 2.93
CA ILE A 98 0.60 -4.36 1.55
C ILE A 98 0.64 -5.87 1.36
N LYS A 99 -0.23 -6.38 0.49
CA LYS A 99 -0.20 -7.77 0.05
C LYS A 99 0.68 -7.87 -1.19
N LEU A 100 1.83 -8.51 -1.03
CA LEU A 100 2.79 -8.77 -2.09
C LEU A 100 2.55 -10.14 -2.68
N ILE A 101 2.38 -10.19 -4.00
CA ILE A 101 2.24 -11.43 -4.79
C ILE A 101 3.42 -11.48 -5.77
N PRO A 102 4.42 -12.35 -5.57
CA PRO A 102 5.64 -12.37 -6.38
C PRO A 102 5.42 -13.20 -7.67
N VAL A 103 4.42 -12.78 -8.46
CA VAL A 103 3.98 -13.37 -9.72
C VAL A 103 3.76 -12.22 -10.72
N LYS A 104 4.44 -12.23 -11.86
CA LYS A 104 4.49 -11.07 -12.77
C LYS A 104 3.15 -10.70 -13.40
N ASP A 105 2.32 -11.70 -13.68
CA ASP A 105 1.00 -11.58 -14.31
C ASP A 105 -0.14 -11.44 -13.28
N ASN A 106 0.17 -11.03 -12.05
CA ASN A 106 -0.82 -10.82 -11.00
C ASN A 106 -0.61 -9.51 -10.24
N TYR A 107 -1.68 -9.05 -9.60
CA TYR A 107 -1.71 -7.81 -8.84
C TYR A 107 -1.28 -8.04 -7.39
N SER A 108 -0.39 -7.17 -6.92
CA SER A 108 -0.21 -6.88 -5.51
C SER A 108 -1.15 -5.76 -5.08
N TYR A 109 -1.35 -5.59 -3.77
CA TYR A 109 -2.36 -4.68 -3.23
C TYR A 109 -1.79 -3.83 -2.10
N ILE A 110 -2.11 -2.54 -2.08
CA ILE A 110 -1.87 -1.62 -0.96
C ILE A 110 -3.22 -1.23 -0.37
N TYR A 111 -3.54 -1.74 0.81
CA TYR A 111 -4.71 -1.33 1.60
C TYR A 111 -4.32 -0.16 2.48
N THR A 112 -5.03 0.96 2.31
CA THR A 112 -4.69 2.24 2.94
C THR A 112 -5.72 2.58 3.99
N TYR A 113 -5.31 2.66 5.25
CA TYR A 113 -6.17 2.92 6.39
C TYR A 113 -5.87 4.30 6.96
N PHE A 114 -6.92 5.08 7.20
CA PHE A 114 -6.80 6.39 7.83
C PHE A 114 -6.20 6.25 9.22
N LYS A 115 -5.17 7.04 9.52
CA LYS A 115 -4.53 7.01 10.83
C LYS A 115 -5.24 7.91 11.84
N GLY A 116 -6.02 8.89 11.37
CA GLY A 116 -6.50 9.99 12.20
C GLY A 116 -5.40 11.01 12.50
N ASN A 117 -5.80 12.20 12.92
CA ASN A 117 -4.87 13.13 13.57
C ASN A 117 -4.60 12.55 14.98
N GLN A 118 -3.35 12.20 15.27
CA GLN A 118 -2.90 11.88 16.63
C GLN A 118 -2.82 13.14 17.49
#